data_AF-A0A426GQF9-F1
#
_entry.id   AF-A0A426GQF9-F1
#
_cell.length_a   1.000
_cell.length_b   1.000
_cell.length_c   1.000
_cell.angle_alpha   90.00
_cell.angle_beta   90.00
_cell.angle_gamma   90.00
#
_symmetry.space_group_name_H-M   'P 1'
#
loop_
_entity.id
_entity.type
_entity.pdbx_description
1 polymer ?
#
loop_
_entity_poly.entity_id
_entity_poly.type
_entity_poly.pdbx_seq_one_letter_code
_entity_poly.pdbx_strand_id
1 'polypeptide(L)'
;MFGIESIEPNTGLERLRALHDYALFPELFDAIADGAIIYYEPALREFTLPNADGVSAYVLNHCPLTGRRLPPSLRDEWYDALEAAGAIPVDAAPPVDFLAPPAYRADAWWRDTDLAKLD
;
A
#
# COMPACT_ATOMS: atom_id res chain seq x y z
N MET A 1 14.43 -6.44 7.01
CA MET A 1 14.50 -6.51 5.53
C MET A 1 13.09 -6.28 5.07
N PHE A 2 12.74 -5.05 4.71
CA PHE A 2 11.40 -4.74 4.22
C PHE A 2 11.11 -5.65 3.03
N GLY A 3 9.99 -6.36 3.07
CA GLY A 3 9.46 -7.08 1.92
C GLY A 3 8.91 -6.09 0.91
N ILE A 4 9.75 -5.16 0.46
CA ILE A 4 9.55 -4.52 -0.83
C ILE A 4 9.73 -5.66 -1.83
N GLU A 5 8.62 -6.29 -2.22
CA GLU A 5 8.60 -6.94 -3.53
C GLU A 5 9.05 -5.86 -4.49
N SER A 6 10.31 -5.98 -4.94
CA SER A 6 10.82 -5.25 -6.07
C SER A 6 9.78 -5.42 -7.15
N ILE A 7 9.00 -4.37 -7.43
CA ILE A 7 8.06 -4.35 -8.54
C ILE A 7 8.95 -4.55 -9.77
N GLU A 8 9.02 -5.80 -10.26
CA GLU A 8 9.78 -6.08 -11.45
C GLU A 8 9.21 -5.19 -12.56
N PRO A 9 10.07 -4.45 -13.29
CA PRO A 9 9.66 -3.29 -14.07
C PRO A 9 8.66 -3.53 -15.20
N ASN A 10 8.10 -4.73 -15.39
CA ASN A 10 7.10 -4.98 -16.43
C ASN A 10 5.97 -5.97 -16.06
N THR A 11 5.91 -6.50 -14.83
CA THR A 11 4.91 -7.54 -14.47
C THR A 11 3.93 -7.10 -13.38
N GLY A 12 4.29 -6.10 -12.56
CA GLY A 12 3.41 -5.54 -11.51
C GLY A 12 2.47 -4.44 -12.00
N LEU A 13 2.86 -3.70 -13.04
CA LEU A 13 2.17 -2.48 -13.48
C LEU A 13 0.76 -2.74 -14.05
N GLU A 14 0.53 -3.86 -14.74
CA GLU A 14 -0.82 -4.18 -15.25
C GLU A 14 -1.81 -4.54 -14.13
N ARG A 15 -1.33 -5.12 -13.03
CA ARG A 15 -2.15 -5.33 -11.82
C ARG A 15 -2.45 -4.02 -11.11
N LEU A 16 -1.46 -3.12 -11.03
CA LEU A 16 -1.65 -1.78 -10.45
C LEU A 16 -2.63 -0.93 -11.26
N ARG A 17 -2.63 -1.03 -12.60
CA ARG A 17 -3.60 -0.37 -13.49
C ARG A 17 -5.05 -0.81 -13.26
N ALA A 18 -5.26 -2.00 -12.70
CA ALA A 18 -6.58 -2.50 -12.31
C ALA A 18 -7.01 -2.03 -10.91
N LEU A 19 -6.14 -1.37 -10.15
CA LEU A 19 -6.50 -0.75 -8.88
C LEU A 19 -7.32 0.51 -9.13
N HIS A 20 -8.37 0.69 -8.34
CA HIS A 20 -9.17 1.91 -8.32
C HIS A 20 -8.28 3.16 -8.13
N ASP A 21 -7.19 3.04 -7.35
CA ASP A 21 -6.26 4.14 -7.08
C ASP A 21 -5.44 4.59 -8.29
N TYR A 22 -5.18 3.70 -9.26
CA TYR A 22 -4.52 4.09 -10.51
C TYR A 22 -5.38 5.04 -11.32
N ALA A 23 -6.70 4.84 -11.32
CA ALA A 23 -7.62 5.77 -11.98
C ALA A 23 -7.64 7.16 -11.32
N LEU A 24 -7.37 7.23 -10.00
CA LEU A 24 -7.37 8.48 -9.24
C LEU A 24 -6.07 9.28 -9.41
N PHE A 25 -4.93 8.59 -9.44
CA PHE A 25 -3.59 9.20 -9.50
C PHE A 25 -2.69 8.57 -10.57
N PRO A 26 -3.12 8.54 -11.86
CA PRO A 26 -2.33 7.93 -12.93
C PRO A 26 -0.94 8.57 -13.03
N GLU A 27 -0.83 9.88 -12.78
CA GLU A 27 0.44 10.59 -12.82
C GLU A 27 1.47 10.08 -11.81
N LEU A 28 1.00 9.61 -10.65
CA LEU A 28 1.88 9.13 -9.58
C LEU A 28 2.39 7.73 -9.91
N PHE A 29 1.51 6.86 -10.42
CA PHE A 29 1.89 5.52 -10.86
C PHE A 29 2.78 5.55 -12.11
N ASP A 30 2.51 6.45 -13.06
CA ASP A 30 3.37 6.63 -14.23
C ASP A 30 4.76 7.12 -13.80
N ALA A 31 4.85 8.05 -12.84
CA ALA A 31 6.14 8.47 -12.30
C ALA A 31 6.89 7.32 -11.61
N ILE A 32 6.20 6.46 -10.86
CA ILE A 32 6.79 5.25 -10.26
C ILE A 32 7.31 4.32 -11.37
N ALA A 33 6.53 4.11 -12.43
CA ALA A 33 6.92 3.30 -13.58
C ALA A 33 8.16 3.86 -14.30
N ASP A 34 8.28 5.19 -14.37
CA ASP A 34 9.41 5.91 -14.93
C ASP A 34 10.64 5.97 -13.99
N GLY A 35 10.54 5.36 -12.81
CA GLY A 35 11.66 5.20 -11.87
C GLY A 35 11.71 6.23 -10.74
N ALA A 36 10.61 6.94 -10.47
CA ALA A 36 10.52 7.75 -9.25
C ALA A 36 10.68 6.87 -8.01
N ILE A 37 11.41 7.38 -7.02
CA ILE A 37 11.65 6.69 -5.74
C ILE A 37 10.42 6.89 -4.83
N ILE A 38 9.30 6.33 -5.23
CA ILE A 38 8.03 6.29 -4.48
C ILE A 38 7.56 4.83 -4.52
N TYR A 39 7.19 4.28 -3.37
CA TYR A 39 6.66 2.92 -3.28
C TYR A 39 5.18 2.97 -2.98
N TYR A 40 4.41 2.09 -3.61
CA TYR A 40 3.01 1.89 -3.28
C TYR A 40 2.85 0.54 -2.56
N GLU A 41 2.29 0.58 -1.36
CA GLU A 41 1.95 -0.59 -0.56
C GLU A 41 0.45 -0.89 -0.73
N PRO A 42 0.07 -1.84 -1.60
CA PRO A 42 -1.33 -2.13 -1.91
C PRO A 42 -2.10 -2.67 -0.70
N ALA A 43 -1.46 -3.39 0.23
CA ALA A 43 -2.16 -3.93 1.40
C ALA A 43 -2.68 -2.82 2.32
N LEU A 44 -1.94 -1.72 2.41
CA LEU A 44 -2.23 -0.60 3.31
C LEU A 44 -2.77 0.63 2.58
N ARG A 45 -2.82 0.60 1.24
CA ARG A 45 -3.20 1.74 0.39
C ARG A 45 -2.32 2.97 0.64
N GLU A 46 -1.01 2.76 0.79
CA GLU A 46 -0.07 3.82 1.13
C GLU A 46 0.93 4.10 0.01
N PHE A 47 1.20 5.37 -0.25
CA PHE A 47 2.39 5.79 -0.99
C PHE A 47 3.47 6.22 0.00
N THR A 48 4.70 5.75 -0.19
CA THR A 48 5.80 6.02 0.72
C THR A 48 7.05 6.49 -0.01
N LEU A 49 7.77 7.41 0.62
CA LEU A 49 9.12 7.82 0.25
C LEU A 49 10.11 7.17 1.21
N PRO A 50 11.12 6.41 0.74
CA PRO A 50 12.14 5.89 1.63
C PRO A 50 12.97 7.04 2.21
N ASN A 51 13.31 6.95 3.48
CA ASN A 51 14.25 7.85 4.11
C ASN A 51 15.69 7.42 3.79
N ALA A 52 16.63 8.35 3.96
CA ALA A 52 18.05 8.11 3.66
C ALA A 52 18.70 7.05 4.55
N ASP A 53 18.05 6.63 5.64
CA ASP A 53 18.52 5.57 6.53
C ASP A 53 18.34 4.16 5.92
N GLY A 54 17.57 4.04 4.83
CA GLY A 54 17.25 2.76 4.18
C GLY A 54 16.37 1.84 5.03
N VAL A 55 15.81 2.36 6.15
CA VAL A 55 15.03 1.58 7.11
C VAL A 55 13.65 2.19 7.28
N SER A 56 13.52 3.51 7.36
CA SER A 56 12.21 4.13 7.53
C SER A 56 11.69 4.68 6.21
N ALA A 57 10.38 4.88 6.14
CA ALA A 57 9.75 5.52 5.01
C ALA A 57 8.71 6.53 5.52
N TYR A 58 8.54 7.62 4.78
CA TYR A 58 7.55 8.64 5.04
C TYR A 58 6.29 8.36 4.22
N VAL A 59 5.14 8.23 4.88
CA VAL A 59 3.83 8.04 4.23
C VAL A 59 3.35 9.37 3.66
N LEU A 60 3.03 9.38 2.37
CA LEU A 60 2.52 10.54 1.65
C LEU A 60 1.02 10.70 1.89
N ASN A 61 0.63 11.91 2.28
CA ASN A 61 -0.79 12.30 2.41
C ASN A 61 -1.30 13.11 1.20
N HIS A 62 -0.38 13.60 0.37
CA HIS A 62 -0.67 14.39 -0.82
C HIS A 62 0.21 13.93 -1.98
N CYS A 63 -0.32 13.97 -3.19
CA CYS A 63 0.42 13.68 -4.40
C CYS A 63 1.53 14.73 -4.60
N PRO A 64 2.80 14.36 -4.71
CA PRO A 64 3.90 15.30 -4.87
C PRO A 64 3.90 16.01 -6.23
N LEU A 65 3.17 15.48 -7.21
CA LEU A 65 3.10 16.03 -8.56
C LEU A 65 1.94 17.02 -8.74
N THR A 66 0.79 16.76 -8.11
CA THR A 66 -0.43 17.56 -8.30
C THR A 66 -0.90 18.27 -7.03
N GLY A 67 -0.38 17.92 -5.86
CA GLY A 67 -0.80 18.46 -4.57
C GLY A 67 -2.17 17.95 -4.08
N ARG A 68 -2.87 17.12 -4.86
CA ARG A 68 -4.15 16.53 -4.48
C ARG A 68 -3.98 15.59 -3.27
N ARG A 69 -4.97 15.57 -2.38
CA ARG A 69 -4.98 14.66 -1.22
C ARG A 69 -5.08 13.22 -1.70
N LEU A 70 -4.19 12.35 -1.21
CA LEU A 70 -4.21 10.92 -1.49
C LEU A 70 -5.33 10.22 -0.70
N PRO A 71 -5.74 9.01 -1.10
CA PRO A 71 -6.66 8.22 -0.30
C PRO A 71 -6.07 7.98 1.10
N PRO A 72 -6.92 7.86 2.13
CA PRO A 72 -6.45 7.55 3.47
C PRO A 72 -5.75 6.19 3.50
N SER A 73 -4.73 6.09 4.35
CA SER A 73 -4.13 4.80 4.70
C SER A 73 -5.17 3.89 5.33
N LEU A 74 -5.12 2.61 4.98
CA LEU A 74 -5.92 1.53 5.57
C LEU A 74 -5.14 0.77 6.64
N ARG A 75 -4.04 1.33 7.15
CA ARG A 75 -3.13 0.65 8.07
C ARG A 75 -3.83 0.22 9.35
N ASP A 76 -4.61 1.10 9.96
CA ASP A 76 -5.31 0.78 11.21
C ASP A 76 -6.36 -0.31 10.95
N GLU A 77 -7.14 -0.18 9.87
CA GLU A 77 -8.12 -1.18 9.44
C GLU A 77 -7.48 -2.53 9.10
N TRP A 78 -6.28 -2.52 8.55
CA TRP A 78 -5.51 -3.72 8.25
C TRP A 78 -5.12 -4.47 9.52
N TYR A 79 -4.64 -3.76 10.54
CA TYR A 79 -4.33 -4.34 11.84
C TYR A 79 -5.60 -4.89 12.51
N ASP A 80 -6.69 -4.13 12.51
CA ASP A 80 -7.99 -4.55 13.04
C ASP A 80 -8.49 -5.83 12.34
N ALA A 81 -8.35 -5.89 11.01
CA ALA A 81 -8.79 -7.04 10.22
C ALA A 81 -7.92 -8.29 10.47
N LEU A 82 -6.62 -8.12 10.71
CA LEU A 82 -5.73 -9.21 11.10
C LEU A 82 -6.02 -9.72 12.51
N GLU A 83 -6.28 -8.83 13.46
CA GLU A 83 -6.65 -9.19 14.83
C GLU A 83 -8.00 -9.92 14.86
N ALA A 84 -9.00 -9.40 14.16
CA ALA A 84 -10.32 -10.02 14.06
C ALA A 84 -10.29 -11.41 13.40
N ALA A 85 -9.36 -11.63 12.46
CA ALA A 85 -9.14 -12.93 11.83
C ALA A 85 -8.32 -13.91 12.71
N GLY A 86 -7.80 -13.47 13.86
CA GLY A 86 -6.87 -14.24 14.68
C GLY A 86 -5.55 -14.53 13.96
N ALA A 87 -5.21 -13.71 12.96
CA ALA A 87 -4.09 -13.91 12.05
C ALA A 87 -2.76 -13.40 12.60
N ILE A 88 -2.82 -12.54 13.62
CA ILE A 88 -1.65 -12.08 14.38
C ILE A 88 -1.84 -12.38 15.87
N PRO A 89 -0.80 -12.81 16.59
CA PRO A 89 -0.83 -12.86 18.05
C PRO A 89 -1.13 -11.47 18.62
N VAL A 90 -1.98 -11.40 19.65
CA VAL A 90 -2.30 -10.15 20.37
C VAL A 90 -1.07 -9.41 20.90
N ASP A 91 0.03 -10.14 21.13
CA ASP A 91 1.31 -9.62 21.65
C ASP A 91 2.40 -9.53 20.56
N ALA A 92 2.06 -9.61 19.27
CA ALA A 92 3.04 -9.56 18.20
C ALA A 92 3.64 -8.16 18.09
N ALA A 93 4.93 -8.02 18.44
CA ALA A 93 5.68 -6.81 18.19
C ALA A 93 5.99 -6.67 16.69
N PRO A 94 5.93 -5.45 16.11
CA PRO A 94 6.32 -5.20 14.73
C PRO A 94 7.75 -5.69 14.40
N PRO A 95 8.02 -6.10 13.14
CA PRO A 95 7.13 -6.01 11.98
C PRO A 95 6.24 -7.26 11.82
N VAL A 96 4.91 -7.06 11.83
CA VAL A 96 3.93 -8.14 11.64
C VAL A 96 3.66 -8.46 10.17
N ASP A 97 4.19 -7.64 9.25
CA ASP A 97 3.96 -7.72 7.80
C ASP A 97 4.33 -9.11 7.23
N PHE A 98 5.36 -9.76 7.79
CA PHE A 98 5.78 -11.11 7.41
C PHE A 98 4.86 -12.21 7.96
N LEU A 99 4.13 -11.91 9.03
CA LEU A 99 3.21 -12.83 9.71
C LEU A 99 1.80 -12.76 9.12
N ALA A 100 1.45 -11.66 8.46
CA ALA A 100 0.16 -11.50 7.80
C ALA A 100 -0.09 -12.66 6.80
N PRO A 101 -1.28 -13.28 6.77
CA PRO A 101 -1.62 -14.30 5.80
C PRO A 101 -1.61 -13.73 4.37
N PRO A 102 -1.39 -14.56 3.33
CA PRO A 102 -1.35 -14.10 1.94
C PRO A 102 -2.55 -13.24 1.51
N ALA A 103 -3.74 -13.51 2.04
CA ALA A 103 -4.95 -12.73 1.75
C ALA A 103 -4.86 -11.25 2.18
N TYR A 104 -4.02 -10.94 3.17
CA TYR A 104 -3.83 -9.60 3.73
C TYR A 104 -2.58 -8.89 3.19
N ARG A 105 -1.78 -9.52 2.32
CA ARG A 105 -0.54 -8.93 1.77
C ARG A 105 -0.74 -8.14 0.49
N ALA A 106 -1.97 -8.06 0.02
CA ALA A 106 -2.34 -7.35 -1.21
C ALA A 106 -3.63 -6.56 -0.97
N ASP A 107 -4.08 -5.84 -1.98
CA ASP A 107 -5.31 -5.05 -1.98
C ASP A 107 -6.60 -5.88 -1.85
N ALA A 108 -6.53 -7.19 -2.09
CA ALA A 108 -7.70 -8.08 -2.17
C ALA A 108 -8.59 -8.08 -0.91
N TRP A 109 -8.05 -7.83 0.29
CA TRP A 109 -8.84 -7.85 1.53
C TRP A 109 -9.75 -6.62 1.69
N TRP A 110 -9.41 -5.48 1.09
CA TRP A 110 -10.19 -4.25 1.17
C TRP A 110 -10.88 -3.89 -0.14
N ARG A 111 -10.40 -4.39 -1.28
CA ARG A 111 -10.93 -4.05 -2.61
C ARG A 111 -12.43 -4.32 -2.76
N ASP A 112 -12.94 -5.38 -2.16
CA ASP A 112 -14.37 -5.72 -2.20
C ASP A 112 -15.19 -4.93 -1.16
N THR A 113 -14.52 -4.31 -0.17
CA THR A 113 -15.13 -3.50 0.89
C THR A 113 -15.22 -2.01 0.49
N ASP A 114 -14.33 -1.55 -0.39
CA ASP A 114 -14.16 -0.14 -0.78
C ASP A 114 -15.16 0.38 -1.81
N LEU A 115 -15.91 -0.49 -2.52
CA LEU A 115 -16.96 -0.07 -3.45
C LEU A 115 -18.29 0.32 -2.76
N ALA A 116 -18.42 0.08 -1.45
CA ALA A 116 -19.68 0.27 -0.71
C ALA A 116 -19.66 1.44 0.30
N LYS A 117 -18.52 2.13 0.48
CA LYS A 117 -18.34 3.17 1.52
C LYS A 117 -17.88 4.54 0.99
N LEU A 118 -17.92 4.75 -0.32
CA LEU A 118 -17.57 6.02 -0.98
C LEU A 118 -18.78 6.83 -1.51
N ASP A 119 -19.98 6.55 -1.00
CA ASP A 119 -21.18 7.41 -1.18
C ASP A 119 -21.46 8.25 0.09
#